data_AF-A0A7S0LU52-F1
#
_entry.id   AF-A0A7S0LU52-F1
#
_cell.length_a   1.000
_cell.length_b   1.000
_cell.length_c   1.000
_cell.angle_alpha   90.00
_cell.angle_beta   90.00
_cell.angle_gamma   90.00
#
_symmetry.space_group_name_H-M   'P 1'
#
loop_
_entity.id
_entity.type
_entity.pdbx_description
1 polymer ?
#
loop_
_entity_poly.entity_id
_entity_poly.type
_entity_poly.pdbx_seq_one_letter_code
_entity_poly.pdbx_strand_id
1 'polypeptide(L)'
;MKEPDAFSKIQLSPPVGLVVNAGAAGDQCPTKTGFYGPDVLVLRIDLLDEPNAGDAKQYFRPINANIRSVIRSGKSVVVHCAGSISRGSALVIAYLMETKYLSAVNAAALLKKVWDSTWPCDAFVHQLLAFEYELIAAERLITGPKRPPGNHGCELVEIIPGIVNVHFNEIDKPDSIAKINASGKVSRPITLVVNSAVANKQCDTYAGFYGPEVEVLEIDLFDDPKDGEAHKWPGDSAPFFRSTNARIKAHLAAGNAVVIHCMASLSRSICFVVAHLLEAERMTLLQALAKVKTVWDATWPNDHFLRELQAFEEELGLGPRAQ
;
A
#
# COMPACT_ATOMS: atom_id res chain seq x y z
N MET A 1 12.82 42.12 18.66
CA MET A 1 11.95 41.01 19.12
C MET A 1 10.83 40.86 18.10
N LYS A 2 10.82 39.79 17.30
CA LYS A 2 9.66 39.47 16.43
C LYS A 2 8.61 38.72 17.26
N GLU A 3 7.34 39.01 16.98
CA GLU A 3 6.17 38.78 17.84
C GLU A 3 6.03 37.34 18.38
N PRO A 4 5.78 37.15 19.69
CA PRO A 4 5.41 35.86 20.29
C PRO A 4 4.01 35.34 19.87
N ASP A 5 3.39 35.95 18.86
CA ASP A 5 1.98 35.76 18.51
C ASP A 5 1.76 35.30 17.06
N ALA A 6 2.77 34.65 16.46
CA ALA A 6 2.73 34.25 15.04
C ALA A 6 1.55 33.34 14.67
N PHE A 7 1.03 32.53 15.61
CA PHE A 7 -0.08 31.61 15.36
C PHE A 7 -1.47 32.19 15.64
N SER A 8 -1.60 33.31 16.36
CA SER A 8 -2.93 33.95 16.55
C SER A 8 -3.52 34.45 15.23
N LYS A 9 -2.64 34.87 14.31
CA LYS A 9 -2.99 35.36 12.97
C LYS A 9 -3.42 34.24 12.01
N ILE A 10 -3.10 32.98 12.32
CA ILE A 10 -3.33 31.83 11.42
C ILE A 10 -4.55 30.98 11.86
N GLN A 11 -5.14 31.25 13.04
CA GLN A 11 -6.32 30.54 13.59
C GLN A 11 -6.36 29.04 13.23
N LEU A 12 -5.33 28.30 13.64
CA LEU A 12 -5.30 26.85 13.45
C LEU A 12 -6.12 26.17 14.55
N SER A 13 -7.10 25.36 14.13
CA SER A 13 -7.88 24.48 15.01
C SER A 13 -7.71 23.04 14.54
N PRO A 14 -7.14 22.12 15.36
CA PRO A 14 -6.69 22.31 16.74
C PRO A 14 -5.41 23.15 16.90
N PRO A 15 -5.04 23.60 18.12
CA PRO A 15 -3.85 24.41 18.36
C PRO A 15 -2.56 23.68 17.95
N VAL A 16 -1.54 24.44 17.56
CA VAL A 16 -0.23 23.88 17.17
C VAL A 16 0.48 23.30 18.40
N GLY A 17 0.92 22.05 18.31
CA GLY A 17 1.74 21.39 19.33
C GLY A 17 3.19 21.18 18.92
N LEU A 18 3.48 21.19 17.61
CA LEU A 18 4.80 20.96 17.07
C LEU A 18 5.06 21.82 15.82
N VAL A 19 6.26 22.40 15.77
CA VAL A 19 6.84 23.03 14.58
C VAL A 19 8.09 22.26 14.18
N VAL A 20 8.09 21.73 12.95
CA VAL A 20 9.28 21.15 12.32
C VAL A 20 9.89 22.22 11.42
N ASN A 21 11.02 22.77 11.85
CA ASN A 21 11.80 23.73 11.09
C ASN A 21 12.92 23.01 10.35
N ALA A 22 12.77 22.86 9.03
CA ALA A 22 13.73 22.25 8.13
C ALA A 22 14.64 23.26 7.42
N GLY A 23 14.72 24.51 7.90
CA GLY A 23 15.60 25.52 7.34
C GLY A 23 17.07 25.26 7.66
N ALA A 24 17.97 25.66 6.74
CA ALA A 24 19.41 25.59 6.99
C ALA A 24 19.81 26.43 8.23
N ALA A 25 20.93 26.06 8.86
CA ALA A 25 21.50 26.82 9.97
C ALA A 25 21.76 28.28 9.56
N GLY A 26 21.27 29.24 10.34
CA GLY A 26 21.38 30.68 10.08
C GLY A 26 20.09 31.48 10.29
N ASP A 27 20.12 32.78 9.95
CA ASP A 27 19.04 33.74 10.17
C ASP A 27 17.83 33.57 9.23
N GLN A 28 17.95 32.74 8.18
CA GLN A 28 16.86 32.50 7.24
C GLN A 28 15.64 31.87 7.92
N CYS A 29 15.86 31.07 8.96
CA CYS A 29 14.78 30.40 9.69
C CYS A 29 15.14 30.27 11.18
N PRO A 30 14.94 31.34 11.99
CA PRO A 30 15.46 31.43 13.35
C PRO A 30 14.60 30.70 14.41
N THR A 31 13.54 30.01 13.98
CA THR A 31 12.59 29.40 14.91
C THR A 31 13.25 28.24 15.66
N LYS A 32 13.12 28.26 16.99
CA LYS A 32 13.81 27.37 17.93
C LYS A 32 12.93 27.10 19.15
N THR A 33 13.33 26.18 20.01
CA THR A 33 12.63 25.89 21.26
C THR A 33 12.34 27.18 22.05
N GLY A 34 11.09 27.33 22.52
CA GLY A 34 10.62 28.51 23.23
C GLY A 34 10.21 29.71 22.34
N PHE A 35 10.40 29.64 21.01
CA PHE A 35 10.04 30.74 20.10
C PHE A 35 8.52 31.01 20.05
N TYR A 36 7.71 29.95 20.19
CA TYR A 36 6.24 30.01 20.11
C TYR A 36 5.55 29.80 21.46
N GLY A 37 6.29 30.00 22.55
CA GLY A 37 5.81 29.70 23.91
C GLY A 37 6.12 28.28 24.38
N PRO A 38 5.76 27.95 25.62
CA PRO A 38 6.14 26.69 26.28
C PRO A 38 5.37 25.46 25.76
N ASP A 39 4.19 25.67 25.17
CA ASP A 39 3.28 24.59 24.76
C ASP A 39 3.54 24.06 23.34
N VAL A 40 4.49 24.68 22.62
CA VAL A 40 4.84 24.35 21.24
C VAL A 40 6.27 23.81 21.20
N LEU A 41 6.40 22.52 20.89
CA LEU A 41 7.71 21.92 20.62
C LEU A 41 8.24 22.41 19.27
N VAL A 42 9.52 22.75 19.19
CA VAL A 42 10.18 23.08 17.93
C VAL A 42 11.30 22.08 17.68
N LEU A 43 11.16 21.29 16.62
CA LEU A 43 12.19 20.39 16.11
C LEU A 43 12.91 21.08 14.96
N ARG A 44 14.20 21.37 15.14
CA ARG A 44 15.05 21.94 14.10
C ARG A 44 15.84 20.85 13.40
N ILE A 45 15.84 20.90 12.08
CA ILE A 45 16.55 19.97 11.20
C ILE A 45 17.30 20.80 10.18
N ASP A 46 18.61 20.79 10.29
CA ASP A 46 19.46 21.58 9.40
C ASP A 46 19.61 20.83 8.07
N LEU A 47 18.74 21.16 7.11
CA LEU A 47 18.78 20.66 5.74
C LEU A 47 19.22 21.76 4.76
N LEU A 48 20.16 21.40 3.89
CA LEU A 48 20.56 22.22 2.75
C LEU A 48 19.58 22.00 1.59
N ASP A 49 19.51 22.93 0.64
CA ASP A 49 18.50 22.95 -0.43
C ASP A 49 19.13 23.04 -1.83
N GLU A 50 20.20 22.28 -2.03
CA GLU A 50 21.07 22.24 -3.22
C GLU A 50 21.58 20.80 -3.40
N PRO A 51 22.33 20.42 -4.46
CA PRO A 51 22.73 19.03 -4.73
C PRO A 51 23.38 18.28 -3.54
N ASN A 52 23.95 19.02 -2.58
CA ASN A 52 24.43 18.53 -1.29
C ASN A 52 23.40 18.74 -0.16
N ALA A 53 22.15 18.32 -0.36
CA ALA A 53 21.03 18.59 0.54
C ALA A 53 21.17 17.97 1.96
N GLY A 54 22.20 17.16 2.16
CA GLY A 54 22.36 16.31 3.33
C GLY A 54 21.46 15.08 3.27
N ASP A 55 21.51 14.26 4.31
CA ASP A 55 20.66 13.09 4.45
C ASP A 55 19.40 13.48 5.22
N ALA A 56 18.33 13.84 4.50
CA ALA A 56 17.01 14.05 5.06
C ALA A 56 16.31 12.73 5.45
N LYS A 57 16.63 11.63 4.75
CA LYS A 57 16.00 10.32 4.96
C LYS A 57 16.15 9.84 6.41
N GLN A 58 17.32 10.06 7.02
CA GLN A 58 17.55 9.72 8.43
C GLN A 58 16.51 10.33 9.39
N TYR A 59 15.88 11.45 9.00
CA TYR A 59 14.89 12.15 9.81
C TYR A 59 13.45 11.76 9.50
N PHE A 60 13.15 11.07 8.39
CA PHE A 60 11.76 10.76 8.00
C PHE A 60 11.01 10.00 9.10
N ARG A 61 11.52 8.85 9.55
CA ARG A 61 10.85 8.07 10.62
C ARG A 61 10.76 8.82 11.96
N PRO A 62 11.85 9.42 12.49
CA PRO A 62 11.77 10.21 13.73
C PRO A 62 10.74 11.34 13.66
N ILE A 63 10.68 12.09 12.56
CA ILE A 63 9.69 13.16 12.38
C ILE A 63 8.30 12.57 12.31
N ASN A 64 8.08 11.54 11.48
CA ASN A 64 6.76 10.94 11.31
C ASN A 64 6.19 10.42 12.64
N ALA A 65 7.02 9.85 13.51
CA ALA A 65 6.64 9.46 14.86
C ALA A 65 6.19 10.67 15.71
N ASN A 66 6.94 11.77 15.70
CA ASN A 66 6.58 13.01 16.39
C ASN A 66 5.28 13.62 15.85
N ILE A 67 5.12 13.69 14.52
CA ILE A 67 3.91 14.20 13.87
C ILE A 67 2.70 13.37 14.28
N ARG A 68 2.79 12.03 14.19
CA ARG A 68 1.70 11.13 14.62
C ARG A 68 1.34 11.32 16.10
N SER A 69 2.33 11.41 16.97
CA SER A 69 2.10 11.62 18.41
C SER A 69 1.32 12.91 18.69
N VAL A 70 1.73 14.02 18.06
CA VAL A 70 1.08 15.33 18.23
C VAL A 70 -0.34 15.33 17.66
N ILE A 71 -0.54 14.76 16.46
CA ILE A 71 -1.88 14.65 15.87
C ILE A 71 -2.81 13.79 16.74
N ARG A 72 -2.33 12.65 17.27
CA ARG A 72 -3.11 11.81 18.19
C ARG A 72 -3.47 12.52 19.50
N SER A 73 -2.64 13.45 19.96
CA SER A 73 -2.93 14.30 21.12
C SER A 73 -3.98 15.39 20.83
N GLY A 74 -4.52 15.45 19.62
CA GLY A 74 -5.51 16.45 19.21
C GLY A 74 -4.90 17.82 18.97
N LYS A 75 -3.63 17.90 18.54
CA LYS A 75 -2.92 19.15 18.20
C LYS A 75 -2.46 19.15 16.74
N SER A 76 -2.26 20.35 16.20
CA SER A 76 -1.75 20.57 14.83
C SER A 76 -0.23 20.56 14.77
N VAL A 77 0.30 20.28 13.59
CA VAL A 77 1.73 20.33 13.29
C VAL A 77 1.98 21.31 12.15
N VAL A 78 3.02 22.13 12.28
CA VAL A 78 3.52 23.00 11.21
C VAL A 78 4.86 22.47 10.74
N VAL A 79 5.00 22.18 9.45
CA VAL A 79 6.27 21.80 8.82
C VAL A 79 6.66 22.91 7.86
N HIS A 80 7.85 23.47 8.01
CA HIS A 80 8.29 24.57 7.15
C HIS A 80 9.80 24.57 6.91
N CYS A 81 10.22 25.28 5.87
CA CYS A 81 11.58 25.79 5.74
C CYS A 81 11.52 27.31 5.44
N ALA A 82 12.50 27.86 4.73
CA ALA A 82 12.47 29.28 4.35
C ALA A 82 11.35 29.60 3.34
N GLY A 83 11.20 28.75 2.30
CA GLY A 83 10.15 28.90 1.28
C GLY A 83 9.08 27.81 1.30
N SER A 84 9.27 26.75 2.10
CA SER A 84 8.41 25.55 2.14
C SER A 84 8.12 24.94 0.76
N ILE A 85 9.09 25.05 -0.16
CA ILE A 85 9.02 24.51 -1.54
C ILE A 85 9.58 23.09 -1.58
N SER A 86 10.80 22.91 -1.05
CA SER A 86 11.60 21.68 -1.19
C SER A 86 11.71 20.90 0.12
N ARG A 87 12.52 21.36 1.09
CA ARG A 87 12.78 20.68 2.38
C ARG A 87 11.50 20.33 3.15
N GLY A 88 10.65 21.32 3.41
CA GLY A 88 9.39 21.08 4.13
C GLY A 88 8.47 20.11 3.39
N SER A 89 8.35 20.26 2.07
CA SER A 89 7.56 19.37 1.23
C SER A 89 8.07 17.93 1.25
N ALA A 90 9.40 17.72 1.21
CA ALA A 90 9.99 16.38 1.30
C ALA A 90 9.61 15.67 2.61
N LEU A 91 9.64 16.38 3.74
CA LEU A 91 9.23 15.83 5.04
C LEU A 91 7.73 15.46 5.07
N VAL A 92 6.88 16.32 4.49
CA VAL A 92 5.43 16.04 4.41
C VAL A 92 5.14 14.87 3.47
N ILE A 93 5.85 14.74 2.35
CA ILE A 93 5.72 13.61 1.43
C ILE A 93 6.12 12.32 2.16
N ALA A 94 7.26 12.29 2.86
CA ALA A 94 7.68 11.13 3.64
C ALA A 94 6.65 10.74 4.72
N TYR A 95 6.02 11.73 5.37
CA TYR A 95 4.92 11.50 6.30
C TYR A 95 3.71 10.85 5.63
N LEU A 96 3.28 11.35 4.47
CA LEU A 96 2.16 10.80 3.72
C LEU A 96 2.46 9.37 3.23
N MET A 97 3.69 9.09 2.79
CA MET A 97 4.10 7.76 2.36
C MET A 97 3.95 6.73 3.49
N GLU A 98 4.48 7.04 4.69
CA GLU A 98 4.43 6.11 5.83
C GLU A 98 3.02 5.99 6.42
N THR A 99 2.26 7.08 6.52
CA THR A 99 0.99 7.10 7.26
C THR A 99 -0.26 6.92 6.42
N LYS A 100 -0.14 7.07 5.09
CA LYS A 100 -1.22 6.85 4.13
C LYS A 100 -0.88 5.75 3.13
N TYR A 101 0.23 5.03 3.33
CA TYR A 101 0.65 3.92 2.48
C TYR A 101 0.73 4.30 1.00
N LEU A 102 1.22 5.51 0.72
CA LEU A 102 1.34 6.05 -0.63
C LEU A 102 2.75 5.85 -1.18
N SER A 103 2.88 5.65 -2.51
CA SER A 103 4.16 5.83 -3.21
C SER A 103 4.64 7.28 -3.09
N ALA A 104 5.93 7.53 -3.33
CA ALA A 104 6.47 8.90 -3.33
C ALA A 104 5.73 9.78 -4.36
N VAL A 105 5.39 9.22 -5.52
CA VAL A 105 4.64 9.92 -6.57
C VAL A 105 3.22 10.26 -6.13
N ASN A 106 2.48 9.31 -5.54
CA ASN A 106 1.11 9.54 -5.10
C ASN A 106 1.05 10.51 -3.90
N ALA A 107 2.01 10.41 -2.97
CA ALA A 107 2.13 11.35 -1.86
C ALA A 107 2.46 12.78 -2.34
N ALA A 108 3.40 12.93 -3.29
CA ALA A 108 3.71 14.21 -3.89
C ALA A 108 2.52 14.80 -4.66
N ALA A 109 1.81 13.99 -5.45
CA ALA A 109 0.62 14.42 -6.17
C ALA A 109 -0.51 14.86 -5.23
N LEU A 110 -0.71 14.14 -4.11
CA LEU A 110 -1.68 14.52 -3.09
C LEU A 110 -1.31 15.87 -2.45
N LEU A 111 -0.05 16.07 -2.07
CA LEU A 111 0.42 17.34 -1.50
C LEU A 111 0.31 18.50 -2.50
N LYS A 112 0.67 18.27 -3.77
CA LYS A 112 0.61 19.29 -4.84
C LYS A 112 -0.79 19.87 -5.04
N LYS A 113 -1.85 19.06 -4.84
CA LYS A 113 -3.25 19.51 -4.95
C LYS A 113 -3.61 20.61 -3.93
N VAL A 114 -2.98 20.61 -2.76
CA VAL A 114 -3.26 21.56 -1.67
C VAL A 114 -2.12 22.57 -1.45
N TRP A 115 -0.92 22.26 -1.95
CA TRP A 115 0.28 23.10 -1.87
C TRP A 115 1.00 23.09 -3.23
N ASP A 116 0.56 23.94 -4.15
CA ASP A 116 1.08 23.97 -5.53
C ASP A 116 2.57 24.32 -5.62
N SER A 117 3.17 24.92 -4.58
CA SER A 117 4.62 25.16 -4.53
C SER A 117 5.46 23.91 -4.19
N THR A 118 4.84 22.73 -4.06
CA THR A 118 5.56 21.46 -3.82
C THR A 118 6.57 21.19 -4.92
N TRP A 119 7.86 21.21 -4.56
CA TRP A 119 8.99 20.94 -5.42
C TRP A 119 10.23 20.51 -4.60
N PRO A 120 10.29 19.27 -4.08
CA PRO A 120 11.51 18.71 -3.52
C PRO A 120 12.63 18.72 -4.57
N CYS A 121 13.85 19.13 -4.19
CA CYS A 121 15.00 19.00 -5.08
C CYS A 121 15.34 17.53 -5.37
N ASP A 122 16.10 17.27 -6.45
CA ASP A 122 16.44 15.91 -6.91
C ASP A 122 17.07 15.05 -5.82
N ALA A 123 17.90 15.64 -4.95
CA ALA A 123 18.51 14.93 -3.82
C ALA A 123 17.44 14.39 -2.85
N PHE A 124 16.39 15.16 -2.56
CA PHE A 124 15.28 14.69 -1.73
C PHE A 124 14.39 13.71 -2.47
N VAL A 125 14.18 13.86 -3.78
CA VAL A 125 13.43 12.89 -4.58
C VAL A 125 14.11 11.51 -4.51
N HIS A 126 15.43 11.43 -4.70
CA HIS A 126 16.16 10.17 -4.56
C HIS A 126 16.02 9.55 -3.15
N GLN A 127 16.04 10.39 -2.11
CA GLN A 127 15.89 9.93 -0.73
C GLN A 127 14.46 9.45 -0.42
N LEU A 128 13.44 10.09 -1.00
CA LEU A 128 12.06 9.64 -0.93
C LEU A 128 11.89 8.30 -1.63
N LEU A 129 12.48 8.10 -2.82
CA LEU A 129 12.46 6.81 -3.51
C LEU A 129 13.18 5.71 -2.71
N ALA A 130 14.31 6.03 -2.06
CA ALA A 130 14.98 5.10 -1.16
C ALA A 130 14.11 4.76 0.06
N PHE A 131 13.41 5.74 0.62
CA PHE A 131 12.47 5.52 1.73
C PHE A 131 11.26 4.68 1.29
N GLU A 132 10.75 4.90 0.09
CA GLU A 132 9.67 4.12 -0.51
C GLU A 132 10.00 2.62 -0.55
N TYR A 133 11.24 2.28 -0.91
CA TYR A 133 11.74 0.91 -0.89
C TYR A 133 11.84 0.35 0.53
N GLU A 134 12.34 1.14 1.49
CA GLU A 134 12.44 0.74 2.90
C GLU A 134 11.08 0.43 3.55
N LEU A 135 10.00 1.10 3.11
CA LEU A 135 8.65 0.90 3.64
C LEU A 135 8.05 -0.48 3.32
N ILE A 136 8.51 -1.14 2.25
CA ILE A 136 8.04 -2.47 1.82
C ILE A 136 9.14 -3.53 1.81
N ALA A 137 10.30 -3.21 2.40
CA ALA A 137 11.48 -4.06 2.31
C ALA A 137 11.26 -5.42 2.99
N ALA A 138 10.51 -5.48 4.09
CA ALA A 138 10.24 -6.72 4.81
C ALA A 138 9.41 -7.70 3.97
N GLU A 139 8.41 -7.21 3.26
CA GLU A 139 7.58 -7.97 2.33
C GLU A 139 8.42 -8.43 1.13
N ARG A 140 9.28 -7.55 0.60
CA ARG A 140 10.17 -7.87 -0.53
C ARG A 140 11.28 -8.86 -0.18
N LEU A 141 11.68 -8.98 1.08
CA LEU A 141 12.55 -10.08 1.55
C LEU A 141 11.87 -11.45 1.41
N ILE A 142 10.53 -11.50 1.46
CA ILE A 142 9.75 -12.74 1.32
C ILE A 142 9.40 -12.99 -0.15
N THR A 143 8.82 -11.99 -0.84
CA THR A 143 8.33 -12.16 -2.22
C THR A 143 9.46 -12.16 -3.25
N GLY A 144 10.60 -11.57 -2.90
CA GLY A 144 11.73 -11.30 -3.79
C GLY A 144 11.65 -9.90 -4.44
N PRO A 145 12.81 -9.32 -4.81
CA PRO A 145 12.89 -7.98 -5.37
C PRO A 145 12.58 -7.92 -6.88
N LYS A 146 12.55 -9.07 -7.56
CA LYS A 146 12.30 -9.16 -9.00
C LYS A 146 10.96 -9.84 -9.25
N ARG A 147 10.13 -9.21 -10.09
CA ARG A 147 8.86 -9.78 -10.53
C ARG A 147 9.11 -11.05 -11.36
N PRO A 148 8.49 -12.19 -11.02
CA PRO A 148 8.54 -13.39 -11.85
C PRO A 148 7.95 -13.15 -13.25
N PRO A 149 8.41 -13.86 -14.29
CA PRO A 149 7.77 -13.83 -15.60
C PRO A 149 6.32 -14.32 -15.51
N GLY A 150 5.46 -13.86 -16.41
CA GLY A 150 4.02 -14.21 -16.38
C GLY A 150 3.75 -15.71 -16.58
N ASN A 151 4.60 -16.40 -17.33
CA ASN A 151 4.64 -17.86 -17.37
C ASN A 151 5.79 -18.34 -16.48
N HIS A 152 5.45 -19.11 -15.44
CA HIS A 152 6.40 -19.57 -14.42
C HIS A 152 6.23 -21.06 -14.07
N GLY A 153 5.44 -21.80 -14.87
CA GLY A 153 5.36 -23.25 -14.80
C GLY A 153 4.64 -23.84 -13.59
N CYS A 154 3.97 -23.02 -12.76
CA CYS A 154 3.14 -23.52 -11.68
C CYS A 154 1.84 -24.12 -12.21
N GLU A 155 1.51 -25.33 -11.79
CA GLU A 155 0.18 -25.92 -11.98
C GLU A 155 -0.82 -25.35 -10.97
N LEU A 156 -2.11 -25.60 -11.17
CA LEU A 156 -3.16 -25.31 -10.18
C LEU A 156 -2.79 -25.89 -8.80
N VAL A 157 -2.82 -25.04 -7.76
CA VAL A 157 -2.52 -25.46 -6.38
C VAL A 157 -3.54 -24.87 -5.38
N GLU A 158 -3.96 -25.68 -4.41
CA GLU A 158 -4.63 -25.19 -3.20
C GLU A 158 -3.62 -24.47 -2.31
N ILE A 159 -3.70 -23.14 -2.23
CA ILE A 159 -2.82 -22.35 -1.36
C ILE A 159 -3.12 -22.64 0.11
N ILE A 160 -4.41 -22.73 0.42
CA ILE A 160 -4.94 -23.27 1.66
C ILE A 160 -6.12 -24.17 1.32
N PRO A 161 -6.51 -25.12 2.18
CA PRO A 161 -7.62 -26.03 1.89
C PRO A 161 -8.89 -25.28 1.45
N GLY A 162 -9.30 -25.51 0.20
CA GLY A 162 -10.46 -24.85 -0.42
C GLY A 162 -10.22 -23.48 -1.05
N ILE A 163 -9.03 -22.86 -0.97
CA ILE A 163 -8.67 -21.68 -1.78
C ILE A 163 -7.59 -22.06 -2.78
N VAL A 164 -7.94 -21.92 -4.05
CA VAL A 164 -7.13 -22.31 -5.19
C VAL A 164 -6.64 -21.07 -5.93
N ASN A 165 -5.36 -21.04 -6.24
CA ASN A 165 -4.80 -20.04 -7.16
C ASN A 165 -4.40 -20.76 -8.46
N VAL A 166 -4.67 -20.11 -9.60
CA VAL A 166 -4.48 -20.73 -10.92
C VAL A 166 -4.24 -19.66 -11.99
N HIS A 167 -3.46 -19.95 -13.01
CA HIS A 167 -3.37 -19.10 -14.21
C HIS A 167 -4.68 -19.09 -15.01
N PHE A 168 -4.95 -18.00 -15.73
CA PHE A 168 -6.18 -17.90 -16.53
C PHE A 168 -6.26 -18.97 -17.64
N ASN A 169 -5.14 -19.32 -18.27
CA ASN A 169 -5.10 -20.33 -19.35
C ASN A 169 -5.52 -21.75 -18.92
N GLU A 170 -5.51 -22.06 -17.62
CA GLU A 170 -6.02 -23.33 -17.08
C GLU A 170 -7.56 -23.31 -16.98
N ILE A 171 -8.15 -22.12 -16.88
CA ILE A 171 -9.58 -21.89 -16.66
C ILE A 171 -10.24 -21.09 -17.79
N ASP A 172 -9.63 -21.05 -18.97
CA ASP A 172 -10.03 -20.21 -20.10
C ASP A 172 -11.23 -20.75 -20.91
N LYS A 173 -11.82 -21.86 -20.47
CA LYS A 173 -12.98 -22.50 -21.12
C LYS A 173 -14.17 -22.57 -20.18
N PRO A 174 -15.41 -22.49 -20.72
CA PRO A 174 -16.63 -22.65 -19.94
C PRO A 174 -16.69 -23.94 -19.11
N ASP A 175 -16.07 -25.02 -19.60
CA ASP A 175 -16.08 -26.33 -18.92
C ASP A 175 -14.86 -26.57 -18.02
N SER A 176 -13.94 -25.60 -17.87
CA SER A 176 -12.70 -25.78 -17.10
C SER A 176 -12.97 -26.10 -15.63
N ILE A 177 -13.88 -25.38 -14.96
CA ILE A 177 -14.19 -25.62 -13.55
C ILE A 177 -14.84 -26.99 -13.34
N ALA A 178 -15.75 -27.39 -14.24
CA ALA A 178 -16.35 -28.73 -14.21
C ALA A 178 -15.29 -29.84 -14.36
N LYS A 179 -14.32 -29.66 -15.26
CA LYS A 179 -13.18 -30.58 -15.42
C LYS A 179 -12.29 -30.64 -14.18
N ILE A 180 -12.00 -29.50 -13.56
CA ILE A 180 -11.19 -29.45 -12.33
C ILE A 180 -11.92 -30.17 -11.20
N ASN A 181 -13.22 -29.92 -11.01
CA ASN A 181 -14.04 -30.61 -10.02
C ASN A 181 -14.07 -32.13 -10.24
N ALA A 182 -14.11 -32.60 -11.50
CA ALA A 182 -14.07 -34.02 -11.83
C ALA A 182 -12.67 -34.66 -11.70
N SER A 183 -11.60 -33.85 -11.68
CA SER A 183 -10.21 -34.34 -11.68
C SER A 183 -9.70 -34.84 -10.33
N GLY A 184 -10.36 -34.46 -9.22
CA GLY A 184 -9.89 -34.74 -7.87
C GLY A 184 -8.65 -33.94 -7.44
N LYS A 185 -8.19 -32.97 -8.24
CA LYS A 185 -7.05 -32.09 -7.89
C LYS A 185 -7.36 -31.11 -6.76
N VAL A 186 -8.63 -30.81 -6.55
CA VAL A 186 -9.12 -29.89 -5.51
C VAL A 186 -9.91 -30.71 -4.50
N SER A 187 -9.70 -30.43 -3.22
CA SER A 187 -10.25 -31.18 -2.09
C SER A 187 -11.78 -31.09 -1.97
N ARG A 188 -12.40 -30.13 -2.65
CA ARG A 188 -13.84 -29.82 -2.59
C ARG A 188 -14.31 -29.18 -3.91
N PRO A 189 -15.60 -29.26 -4.24
CA PRO A 189 -16.14 -28.65 -5.45
C PRO A 189 -15.97 -27.13 -5.46
N ILE A 190 -15.38 -26.59 -6.53
CA ILE A 190 -15.29 -25.16 -6.77
C ILE A 190 -16.67 -24.63 -7.15
N THR A 191 -17.13 -23.61 -6.42
CA THR A 191 -18.44 -22.95 -6.66
C THR A 191 -18.34 -21.43 -6.69
N LEU A 192 -17.15 -20.86 -6.46
CA LEU A 192 -16.86 -19.44 -6.61
C LEU A 192 -15.56 -19.27 -7.38
N VAL A 193 -15.57 -18.37 -8.35
CA VAL A 193 -14.39 -17.86 -9.04
C VAL A 193 -14.31 -16.36 -8.79
N VAL A 194 -13.23 -15.91 -8.15
CA VAL A 194 -12.89 -14.49 -8.03
C VAL A 194 -11.97 -14.12 -9.19
N ASN A 195 -12.52 -13.41 -10.16
CA ASN A 195 -11.77 -12.83 -11.26
C ASN A 195 -11.26 -11.44 -10.83
N SER A 196 -9.95 -11.33 -10.61
CA SER A 196 -9.29 -10.06 -10.28
C SER A 196 -8.57 -9.41 -11.46
N ALA A 197 -8.92 -9.78 -12.69
CA ALA A 197 -8.48 -9.11 -13.92
C ALA A 197 -9.64 -8.40 -14.59
N VAL A 198 -9.33 -7.42 -15.46
CA VAL A 198 -10.38 -6.64 -16.14
C VAL A 198 -11.16 -7.56 -17.08
N ALA A 199 -12.43 -7.79 -16.76
CA ALA A 199 -13.30 -8.70 -17.51
C ALA A 199 -13.54 -8.18 -18.93
N ASN A 200 -13.65 -9.10 -19.90
CA ASN A 200 -13.88 -8.82 -21.33
C ASN A 200 -12.82 -7.93 -22.00
N LYS A 201 -11.67 -7.72 -21.34
CA LYS A 201 -10.50 -7.03 -21.90
C LYS A 201 -9.22 -7.83 -21.69
N GLN A 202 -9.03 -8.35 -20.48
CA GLN A 202 -7.86 -9.14 -20.13
C GLN A 202 -8.19 -10.64 -20.07
N CYS A 203 -9.38 -10.99 -19.58
CA CYS A 203 -9.86 -12.38 -19.53
C CYS A 203 -11.38 -12.45 -19.72
N ASP A 204 -11.86 -13.59 -20.20
CA ASP A 204 -13.27 -13.83 -20.53
C ASP A 204 -14.05 -14.50 -19.39
N THR A 205 -13.59 -14.35 -18.15
CA THR A 205 -14.28 -14.89 -16.96
C THR A 205 -15.28 -13.88 -16.42
N TYR A 206 -16.56 -14.13 -16.66
CA TYR A 206 -17.69 -13.29 -16.23
C TYR A 206 -18.82 -14.13 -15.62
N ALA A 207 -19.80 -13.47 -14.99
CA ALA A 207 -20.98 -14.13 -14.42
C ALA A 207 -21.68 -15.07 -15.43
N GLY A 208 -21.72 -16.37 -15.10
CA GLY A 208 -22.32 -17.42 -15.93
C GLY A 208 -21.37 -18.10 -16.92
N PHE A 209 -20.11 -17.64 -17.06
CA PHE A 209 -19.13 -18.25 -17.96
C PHE A 209 -18.89 -19.74 -17.69
N TYR A 210 -18.84 -20.14 -16.41
CA TYR A 210 -18.62 -21.53 -15.98
C TYR A 210 -19.91 -22.33 -15.74
N GLY A 211 -21.07 -21.80 -16.16
CA GLY A 211 -22.37 -22.39 -15.90
C GLY A 211 -23.00 -21.94 -14.58
N PRO A 212 -24.24 -22.41 -14.29
CA PRO A 212 -25.08 -21.87 -13.22
C PRO A 212 -24.66 -22.28 -11.80
N GLU A 213 -23.80 -23.29 -11.66
CA GLU A 213 -23.32 -23.82 -10.37
C GLU A 213 -22.11 -23.06 -9.81
N VAL A 214 -21.50 -22.19 -10.63
CA VAL A 214 -20.29 -21.46 -10.29
C VAL A 214 -20.58 -19.97 -10.30
N GLU A 215 -20.56 -19.36 -9.12
CA GLU A 215 -20.57 -17.90 -9.00
C GLU A 215 -19.25 -17.33 -9.53
N VAL A 216 -19.32 -16.23 -10.29
CA VAL A 216 -18.14 -15.46 -10.68
C VAL A 216 -18.24 -14.07 -10.07
N LEU A 217 -17.29 -13.73 -9.21
CA LEU A 217 -17.10 -12.39 -8.67
C LEU A 217 -16.08 -11.65 -9.53
N GLU A 218 -16.54 -10.63 -10.24
CA GLU A 218 -15.72 -9.80 -11.12
C GLU A 218 -15.18 -8.58 -10.34
N ILE A 219 -13.86 -8.43 -10.31
CA ILE A 219 -13.15 -7.30 -9.71
C ILE A 219 -12.19 -6.75 -10.77
N ASP A 220 -12.63 -5.71 -11.46
CA ASP A 220 -11.85 -5.05 -12.51
C ASP A 220 -10.66 -4.30 -11.91
N LEU A 221 -9.53 -5.01 -11.82
CA LEU A 221 -8.31 -4.51 -11.21
C LEU A 221 -7.15 -4.50 -12.22
N PHE A 222 -6.61 -3.31 -12.47
CA PHE A 222 -5.37 -3.15 -13.23
C PHE A 222 -4.15 -3.55 -12.39
N ASP A 223 -3.21 -4.27 -12.99
CA ASP A 223 -1.89 -4.56 -12.40
C ASP A 223 -0.90 -3.44 -12.78
N ASP A 224 0.40 -3.67 -12.57
CA ASP A 224 1.44 -2.82 -13.12
C ASP A 224 1.21 -2.58 -14.63
N PRO A 225 1.26 -1.32 -15.10
CA PRO A 225 1.07 -1.01 -16.51
C PRO A 225 2.15 -1.68 -17.35
N LYS A 226 1.72 -2.34 -18.43
CA LYS A 226 2.62 -2.91 -19.44
C LYS A 226 2.74 -1.97 -20.63
N ASP A 227 3.81 -2.15 -21.40
CA ASP A 227 4.01 -1.42 -22.65
C ASP A 227 2.77 -1.55 -23.56
N GLY A 228 2.21 -0.40 -23.94
CA GLY A 228 1.02 -0.32 -24.79
C GLY A 228 -0.33 -0.29 -24.06
N GLU A 229 -0.37 -0.47 -22.73
CA GLU A 229 -1.60 -0.28 -21.95
C GLU A 229 -1.87 1.21 -21.68
N ALA A 230 -3.15 1.61 -21.70
CA ALA A 230 -3.54 3.01 -21.56
C ALA A 230 -3.59 3.49 -20.10
N HIS A 231 -3.74 2.57 -19.13
CA HIS A 231 -3.70 2.93 -17.72
C HIS A 231 -2.28 3.22 -17.29
N LYS A 232 -2.13 4.17 -16.37
CA LYS A 232 -0.82 4.65 -15.90
C LYS A 232 -0.44 4.08 -14.52
N TRP A 233 -1.42 3.54 -13.81
CA TRP A 233 -1.30 3.11 -12.42
C TRP A 233 -2.11 1.83 -12.19
N PRO A 234 -1.66 0.95 -11.29
CA PRO A 234 -2.50 -0.16 -10.83
C PRO A 234 -3.79 0.37 -10.21
N GLY A 235 -4.84 -0.46 -10.20
CA GLY A 235 -6.10 -0.12 -9.54
C GLY A 235 -6.02 -0.31 -8.02
N ASP A 236 -7.03 0.14 -7.29
CA ASP A 236 -7.12 0.00 -5.83
C ASP A 236 -7.88 -1.27 -5.46
N SER A 237 -7.19 -2.21 -4.79
CA SER A 237 -7.77 -3.47 -4.34
C SER A 237 -8.42 -3.37 -2.95
N ALA A 238 -7.99 -2.40 -2.14
CA ALA A 238 -8.45 -2.24 -0.75
C ALA A 238 -9.98 -2.16 -0.59
N PRO A 239 -10.75 -1.43 -1.43
CA PRO A 239 -12.20 -1.36 -1.32
C PRO A 239 -12.92 -2.71 -1.44
N PHE A 240 -12.27 -3.72 -2.02
CA PHE A 240 -12.86 -5.03 -2.31
C PHE A 240 -12.49 -6.12 -1.29
N PHE A 241 -11.54 -5.88 -0.38
CA PHE A 241 -11.06 -6.93 0.54
C PHE A 241 -12.17 -7.53 1.40
N ARG A 242 -12.94 -6.69 2.12
CA ARG A 242 -13.99 -7.14 3.03
C ARG A 242 -15.11 -7.91 2.31
N SER A 243 -15.60 -7.38 1.20
CA SER A 243 -16.70 -8.00 0.43
C SER A 243 -16.26 -9.32 -0.21
N THR A 244 -15.04 -9.38 -0.73
CA THR A 244 -14.46 -10.61 -1.31
C THR A 244 -14.24 -11.67 -0.23
N ASN A 245 -13.64 -11.30 0.92
CA ASN A 245 -13.43 -12.21 2.03
C ASN A 245 -14.73 -12.79 2.58
N ALA A 246 -15.79 -11.98 2.66
CA ALA A 246 -17.11 -12.45 3.09
C ALA A 246 -17.66 -13.54 2.16
N ARG A 247 -17.54 -13.36 0.84
CA ARG A 247 -17.95 -14.36 -0.16
C ARG A 247 -17.09 -15.62 -0.08
N ILE A 248 -15.77 -15.47 -0.01
CA ILE A 248 -14.85 -16.62 0.16
C ILE A 248 -15.26 -17.43 1.40
N LYS A 249 -15.44 -16.76 2.54
CA LYS A 249 -15.82 -17.41 3.80
C LYS A 249 -17.15 -18.15 3.71
N ALA A 250 -18.15 -17.57 3.03
CA ALA A 250 -19.45 -18.21 2.84
C ALA A 250 -19.33 -19.52 2.05
N HIS A 251 -18.59 -19.53 0.94
CA HIS A 251 -18.38 -20.74 0.14
C HIS A 251 -17.56 -21.81 0.89
N LEU A 252 -16.50 -21.40 1.59
CA LEU A 252 -15.70 -22.32 2.40
C LEU A 252 -16.52 -22.96 3.53
N ALA A 253 -17.40 -22.19 4.18
CA ALA A 253 -18.29 -22.66 5.25
C ALA A 253 -19.36 -23.64 4.73
N ALA A 254 -19.78 -23.50 3.47
CA ALA A 254 -20.68 -24.43 2.79
C ALA A 254 -19.99 -25.74 2.35
N GLY A 255 -18.69 -25.90 2.64
CA GLY A 255 -17.92 -27.08 2.23
C GLY A 255 -17.40 -27.02 0.80
N ASN A 256 -17.49 -25.86 0.15
CA ASN A 256 -17.02 -25.67 -1.22
C ASN A 256 -15.61 -25.08 -1.27
N ALA A 257 -15.01 -25.11 -2.46
CA ALA A 257 -13.77 -24.43 -2.80
C ALA A 257 -14.03 -23.14 -3.60
N VAL A 258 -13.00 -22.29 -3.61
CA VAL A 258 -12.95 -21.02 -4.32
C VAL A 258 -11.68 -20.97 -5.17
N VAL A 259 -11.82 -20.55 -6.42
CA VAL A 259 -10.69 -20.17 -7.27
C VAL A 259 -10.53 -18.65 -7.21
N ILE A 260 -9.30 -18.17 -7.06
CA ILE A 260 -8.96 -16.76 -7.20
C ILE A 260 -7.91 -16.66 -8.30
N HIS A 261 -8.15 -15.84 -9.32
CA HIS A 261 -7.21 -15.70 -10.43
C HIS A 261 -7.09 -14.25 -10.92
N CYS A 262 -6.02 -14.00 -11.66
CA CYS A 262 -5.94 -12.90 -12.61
C CYS A 262 -5.46 -13.45 -13.95
N MET A 263 -4.45 -12.84 -14.60
CA MET A 263 -3.83 -13.42 -15.80
C MET A 263 -2.75 -14.46 -15.45
N ALA A 264 -1.72 -14.02 -14.71
CA ALA A 264 -0.55 -14.82 -14.34
C ALA A 264 -0.56 -15.25 -12.86
N SER A 265 -1.59 -14.83 -12.13
CA SER A 265 -1.88 -15.18 -10.74
C SER A 265 -0.70 -15.04 -9.77
N LEU A 266 0.10 -13.99 -9.99
CA LEU A 266 1.28 -13.66 -9.19
C LEU A 266 1.08 -12.39 -8.32
N SER A 267 0.24 -11.45 -8.76
CA SER A 267 0.07 -10.13 -8.11
C SER A 267 -1.36 -9.93 -7.60
N ARG A 268 -2.32 -9.64 -8.49
CA ARG A 268 -3.72 -9.32 -8.15
C ARG A 268 -4.44 -10.41 -7.36
N SER A 269 -4.42 -11.66 -7.83
CA SER A 269 -5.07 -12.77 -7.13
C SER A 269 -4.44 -13.04 -5.76
N ILE A 270 -3.11 -12.96 -5.69
CA ILE A 270 -2.35 -13.11 -4.44
C ILE A 270 -2.75 -12.02 -3.44
N CYS A 271 -3.03 -10.79 -3.89
CA CYS A 271 -3.53 -9.74 -3.02
C CYS A 271 -4.80 -10.18 -2.26
N PHE A 272 -5.77 -10.76 -2.95
CA PHE A 272 -7.01 -11.25 -2.33
C PHE A 272 -6.81 -12.50 -1.46
N VAL A 273 -5.91 -13.41 -1.86
CA VAL A 273 -5.53 -14.57 -1.02
C VAL A 273 -4.92 -14.08 0.29
N VAL A 274 -3.98 -13.13 0.24
CA VAL A 274 -3.32 -12.57 1.42
C VAL A 274 -4.33 -11.80 2.28
N ALA A 275 -5.17 -10.94 1.69
CA ALA A 275 -6.22 -10.23 2.42
C ALA A 275 -7.16 -11.19 3.16
N HIS A 276 -7.49 -12.34 2.58
CA HIS A 276 -8.27 -13.39 3.25
C HIS A 276 -7.54 -13.95 4.48
N LEU A 277 -6.25 -14.28 4.35
CA LEU A 277 -5.43 -14.80 5.46
C LEU A 277 -5.30 -13.78 6.61
N LEU A 278 -5.14 -12.50 6.29
CA LEU A 278 -5.11 -11.42 7.28
C LEU A 278 -6.41 -11.39 8.10
N GLU A 279 -7.56 -11.39 7.43
CA GLU A 279 -8.84 -11.24 8.13
C GLU A 279 -9.32 -12.55 8.80
N ALA A 280 -9.31 -13.66 8.07
CA ALA A 280 -9.91 -14.92 8.49
C ALA A 280 -8.99 -15.73 9.41
N GLU A 281 -7.68 -15.74 9.12
CA GLU A 281 -6.69 -16.47 9.93
C GLU A 281 -5.93 -15.57 10.91
N ARG A 282 -6.19 -14.26 10.90
CA ARG A 282 -5.55 -13.27 11.80
C ARG A 282 -4.02 -13.28 11.68
N MET A 283 -3.50 -13.55 10.49
CA MET A 283 -2.06 -13.55 10.20
C MET A 283 -1.55 -12.13 9.95
N THR A 284 -0.33 -11.84 10.40
CA THR A 284 0.37 -10.64 9.93
C THR A 284 0.66 -10.74 8.43
N LEU A 285 0.90 -9.60 7.78
CA LEU A 285 1.23 -9.54 6.35
C LEU A 285 2.42 -10.42 6.00
N LEU A 286 3.47 -10.37 6.83
CA LEU A 286 4.66 -11.20 6.64
C LEU A 286 4.36 -12.69 6.81
N GLN A 287 3.52 -13.07 7.78
CA GLN A 287 3.12 -14.47 7.97
C GLN A 287 2.31 -14.98 6.78
N ALA A 288 1.33 -14.19 6.32
CA ALA A 288 0.50 -14.55 5.18
C ALA A 288 1.33 -14.67 3.89
N LEU A 289 2.18 -13.68 3.58
CA LEU A 289 3.07 -13.73 2.42
C LEU A 289 4.00 -14.96 2.48
N ALA A 290 4.60 -15.25 3.63
CA ALA A 290 5.47 -16.42 3.79
C ALA A 290 4.70 -17.73 3.54
N LYS A 291 3.49 -17.85 4.11
CA LYS A 291 2.63 -19.02 3.91
C LYS A 291 2.30 -19.22 2.43
N VAL A 292 1.84 -18.18 1.74
CA VAL A 292 1.51 -18.28 0.31
C VAL A 292 2.77 -18.60 -0.51
N LYS A 293 3.90 -17.96 -0.22
CA LYS A 293 5.18 -18.18 -0.92
C LYS A 293 5.68 -19.63 -0.82
N THR A 294 5.43 -20.33 0.30
CA THR A 294 5.82 -21.76 0.43
C THR A 294 5.07 -22.70 -0.52
N VAL A 295 3.90 -22.30 -0.99
CA VAL A 295 3.02 -23.12 -1.85
C VAL A 295 3.01 -22.60 -3.29
N TRP A 296 3.13 -21.28 -3.45
CA TRP A 296 3.13 -20.58 -4.72
C TRP A 296 4.33 -19.65 -4.81
N ASP A 297 5.46 -20.16 -5.30
CA ASP A 297 6.72 -19.40 -5.34
C ASP A 297 6.59 -18.11 -6.18
N ALA A 298 5.68 -18.04 -7.14
CA ALA A 298 5.43 -16.83 -7.92
C ALA A 298 4.73 -15.70 -7.13
N THR A 299 4.47 -15.84 -5.82
CA THR A 299 3.87 -14.81 -4.96
C THR A 299 4.63 -13.49 -5.06
N TRP A 300 4.01 -12.51 -5.72
CA TRP A 300 4.58 -11.19 -5.98
C TRP A 300 3.48 -10.15 -6.20
N PRO A 301 2.72 -9.72 -5.17
CA PRO A 301 1.94 -8.49 -5.25
C PRO A 301 2.85 -7.33 -5.64
N ASN A 302 2.38 -6.43 -6.50
CA ASN A 302 3.14 -5.21 -6.80
C ASN A 302 3.24 -4.29 -5.57
N ASP A 303 4.07 -3.25 -5.66
CA ASP A 303 4.34 -2.37 -4.53
C ASP A 303 3.08 -1.62 -4.05
N HIS A 304 2.13 -1.34 -4.95
CA HIS A 304 0.85 -0.73 -4.60
C HIS A 304 -0.01 -1.66 -3.75
N PHE A 305 -0.18 -2.91 -4.18
CA PHE A 305 -0.95 -3.91 -3.44
C PHE A 305 -0.31 -4.26 -2.10
N LEU A 306 1.03 -4.30 -2.00
CA LEU A 306 1.70 -4.49 -0.71
C LEU A 306 1.33 -3.38 0.28
N ARG A 307 1.30 -2.12 -0.18
CA ARG A 307 0.89 -0.98 0.65
C ARG A 307 -0.58 -1.03 1.06
N GLU A 308 -1.46 -1.43 0.15
CA GLU A 308 -2.88 -1.64 0.49
C GLU A 308 -3.06 -2.76 1.52
N LEU A 309 -2.27 -3.84 1.43
CA LEU A 309 -2.27 -4.92 2.40
C LEU A 309 -1.70 -4.49 3.76
N GLN A 310 -0.66 -3.64 3.79
CA GLN A 310 -0.16 -3.04 5.04
C GLN A 310 -1.24 -2.18 5.71
N ALA A 311 -1.94 -1.34 4.94
CA ALA A 311 -3.05 -0.55 5.44
C ALA A 311 -4.17 -1.43 6.01
N PHE A 312 -4.49 -2.53 5.33
CA PHE A 312 -5.50 -3.49 5.78
C PHE A 312 -5.07 -4.25 7.04
N GLU A 313 -3.77 -4.61 7.16
CA GLU A 313 -3.21 -5.19 8.38
C GLU A 313 -3.33 -4.24 9.58
N GLU A 314 -3.03 -2.95 9.39
CA GLU A 314 -3.20 -1.92 10.43
C GLU A 314 -4.68 -1.77 10.82
N GLU A 315 -5.59 -1.71 9.85
CA GLU A 315 -7.04 -1.66 10.09
C GLU A 315 -7.53 -2.84 10.93
N LEU A 316 -6.98 -4.03 10.70
CA LEU A 316 -7.30 -5.25 11.44
C LEU A 316 -6.62 -5.35 12.82
N GLY A 317 -5.72 -4.41 13.15
CA GLY A 317 -4.96 -4.38 14.39
C GLY A 317 -3.98 -5.55 14.54
N LEU A 318 -3.40 -6.01 13.43
CA LEU A 318 -2.50 -7.18 13.38
C LEU A 318 -1.01 -6.80 13.39
N GLY A 319 -0.67 -5.59 12.92
CA GLY A 319 0.70 -5.08 12.94
C GLY A 319 1.23 -4.85 14.36
N PRO A 320 2.56 -4.71 14.53
CA PRO A 320 3.13 -4.34 15.81
C PRO A 320 2.45 -3.07 16.31
N ARG A 321 1.81 -3.13 17.48
CA ARG A 321 1.25 -1.94 18.12
C ARG A 321 2.37 -0.91 18.21
N ALA A 322 2.21 0.25 17.58
CA ALA A 322 3.08 1.38 17.83
C ALA A 322 3.05 1.65 19.34
N GLN A 323 4.10 1.22 20.04
CA GLN A 323 4.35 1.58 21.43
C GLN A 323 4.76 3.04 21.51
#